data_AF-A0A5C7P300-F1
#
_entry.id   AF-A0A5C7P300-F1
#
_cell.length_a   1.000
_cell.length_b   1.000
_cell.length_c   1.000
_cell.angle_alpha   90.00
_cell.angle_beta   90.00
_cell.angle_gamma   90.00
#
_symmetry.space_group_name_H-M   'P 1'
#
loop_
_entity.id
_entity.type
_entity.pdbx_description
1 polymer ?
#
loop_
_entity_poly.entity_id
_entity_poly.type
_entity_poly.pdbx_seq_one_letter_code
_entity_poly.pdbx_strand_id
1 'polypeptide(L)'
;MKLFKFNTRRPYSADGQPITAVYYDGRVYFRDHARHIDASFESSGSFRDDISMRAAIMAVYDHGPAAGLRYESGSTLDRILELAQTCAWV
;
A
#
# COMPACT_ATOMS: atom_id res chain seq x y z
N MET A 1 -5.85 2.77 -12.36
CA MET A 1 -5.62 2.21 -11.01
C MET A 1 -4.89 0.89 -11.17
N LYS A 2 -3.83 0.63 -10.39
CA LYS A 2 -3.03 -0.60 -10.49
C LYS A 2 -2.81 -1.21 -9.11
N LEU A 3 -3.03 -2.52 -9.01
CA LEU A 3 -2.81 -3.30 -7.80
C LEU A 3 -1.35 -3.80 -7.77
N PHE A 4 -0.69 -3.62 -6.64
CA PHE A 4 0.67 -4.08 -6.38
C PHE A 4 0.65 -5.08 -5.22
N LYS A 5 1.39 -6.17 -5.37
CA LYS A 5 1.61 -7.16 -4.32
C LYS A 5 3.11 -7.42 -4.24
N PHE A 6 3.69 -7.20 -3.06
CA PHE A 6 5.12 -7.40 -2.85
C PHE A 6 5.39 -7.72 -1.38
N ASN A 7 6.60 -8.18 -1.10
CA ASN A 7 7.10 -8.39 0.26
C ASN A 7 8.21 -7.38 0.54
N THR A 8 8.13 -6.68 1.67
CA THR A 8 9.18 -5.71 2.04
C THR A 8 10.48 -6.39 2.45
N ARG A 9 10.43 -7.69 2.75
CA ARG A 9 11.51 -8.51 3.33
C ARG A 9 11.98 -8.03 4.71
N ARG A 10 11.26 -7.10 5.36
CA ARG A 10 11.52 -6.78 6.77
C ARG A 10 11.06 -7.95 7.67
N PRO A 11 11.83 -8.27 8.73
CA PRO A 11 11.56 -9.42 9.59
C PRO A 11 10.48 -9.10 10.64
N TYR A 12 9.23 -8.96 10.19
CA TYR A 12 8.07 -8.82 11.09
C TYR A 12 7.26 -10.12 11.26
N SER A 13 7.43 -11.08 10.34
CA SER A 13 6.90 -12.44 10.45
C SER A 13 7.89 -13.45 9.85
N ALA A 14 7.63 -14.75 10.03
CA ALA A 14 8.42 -15.83 9.41
C ALA A 14 8.49 -15.71 7.88
N ASP A 15 7.42 -15.18 7.27
CA ASP A 15 7.28 -14.99 5.84
C ASP A 15 7.62 -13.56 5.38
N GLY A 16 8.17 -12.71 6.27
CA GLY A 16 8.47 -11.30 6.00
C GLY A 16 7.29 -10.37 6.27
N GLN A 17 7.06 -9.39 5.39
CA GLN A 17 5.98 -8.41 5.52
C GLN A 17 5.32 -8.24 4.15
N PRO A 18 4.34 -9.11 3.82
CA PRO A 18 3.59 -9.01 2.59
C PRO A 18 2.68 -7.78 2.62
N ILE A 19 2.74 -7.00 1.54
CA ILE A 19 1.96 -5.78 1.33
C ILE A 19 1.09 -5.93 0.10
N THR A 20 -0.14 -5.45 0.18
CA THR A 20 -0.98 -5.17 -0.99
C THR A 20 -1.22 -3.67 -1.06
N ALA A 21 -0.91 -3.04 -2.20
CA ALA A 21 -1.02 -1.60 -2.35
C ALA A 21 -1.71 -1.21 -3.65
N VAL A 22 -2.32 -0.04 -3.67
CA VAL A 22 -2.98 0.54 -4.83
C VAL A 22 -2.76 2.04 -4.84
N TYR A 23 -2.45 2.59 -6.01
CA TYR A 23 -2.46 4.03 -6.24
C TYR A 23 -3.79 4.44 -6.88
N TYR A 24 -4.52 5.31 -6.19
CA TYR A 24 -5.81 5.82 -6.61
C TYR A 24 -5.99 7.26 -6.13
N ASP A 25 -6.39 8.13 -7.05
CA ASP A 25 -6.74 9.54 -6.76
C ASP A 25 -5.69 10.31 -5.94
N GLY A 26 -4.42 10.28 -6.39
CA GLY A 26 -3.33 10.99 -5.71
C GLY A 26 -2.89 10.36 -4.39
N ARG A 27 -3.42 9.18 -4.03
CA ARG A 27 -3.10 8.50 -2.78
C ARG A 27 -2.68 7.06 -3.00
N VAL A 28 -1.74 6.62 -2.18
CA VAL A 28 -1.40 5.21 -2.04
C VAL A 28 -2.19 4.68 -0.86
N TYR A 29 -2.95 3.64 -1.10
CA TYR A 29 -3.62 2.85 -0.08
C TYR A 29 -2.95 1.49 0.01
N PHE A 30 -2.68 1.00 1.20
CA PHE A 30 -2.01 -0.29 1.37
C PHE A 30 -2.43 -1.05 2.62
N ARG A 31 -2.36 -2.38 2.52
CA ARG A 31 -2.54 -3.35 3.59
C ARG A 31 -1.21 -4.00 3.90
N ASP A 32 -0.80 -3.92 5.14
CA ASP A 32 0.24 -4.74 5.73
C ASP A 32 -0.38 -5.95 6.42
N HIS A 33 -0.23 -7.11 5.77
CA HIS A 33 -0.83 -8.35 6.21
C HIS A 33 -0.15 -8.95 7.45
N ALA A 34 1.15 -8.67 7.64
CA ALA A 34 1.88 -9.19 8.80
C ALA A 34 1.54 -8.41 10.08
N ARG A 35 1.29 -7.11 9.96
CA ARG A 35 1.00 -6.23 11.11
C ARG A 35 -0.48 -5.91 11.28
N HIS A 36 -1.34 -6.38 10.36
CA HIS A 36 -2.76 -6.04 10.29
C HIS A 36 -3.00 -4.52 10.27
N ILE A 37 -2.20 -3.81 9.47
CA ILE A 37 -2.29 -2.36 9.33
C ILE A 37 -2.84 -2.03 7.95
N ASP A 38 -3.95 -1.29 7.95
CA ASP A 38 -4.49 -0.63 6.76
C ASP A 38 -4.17 0.86 6.84
N ALA A 39 -3.54 1.40 5.81
CA ALA A 39 -3.10 2.77 5.83
C ALA A 39 -3.05 3.41 4.44
N SER A 40 -2.99 4.75 4.43
CA SER A 40 -2.84 5.54 3.22
C SER A 40 -1.86 6.69 3.41
N PHE A 41 -1.34 7.22 2.29
CA PHE A 41 -0.60 8.48 2.25
C PHE A 41 -0.78 9.16 0.89
N GLU A 42 -0.60 10.47 0.86
CA GLU A 42 -0.64 11.25 -0.37
C GLU A 42 0.65 11.07 -1.16
N SER A 43 0.52 10.91 -2.47
CA SER A 43 1.66 10.82 -3.38
C SER A 43 1.34 11.43 -4.72
N SER A 44 2.19 12.34 -5.17
CA SER A 44 2.18 12.89 -6.53
C SER A 44 2.89 11.98 -7.54
N GLY A 45 3.40 10.82 -7.11
CA GLY A 45 4.17 9.90 -7.94
C GLY A 45 3.32 9.09 -8.91
N SER A 46 3.94 8.62 -10.00
CA SER A 46 3.38 7.55 -10.82
C SER A 46 4.10 6.24 -10.52
N PHE A 47 3.37 5.25 -10.01
CA PHE A 47 3.92 3.94 -9.68
C PHE A 47 3.77 3.00 -10.87
N ARG A 48 4.89 2.67 -11.52
CA ARG A 48 4.90 1.81 -12.72
C ARG A 48 5.07 0.34 -12.37
N ASP A 49 5.77 0.06 -11.28
CA ASP A 49 6.17 -1.27 -10.83
C ASP A 49 6.08 -1.41 -9.30
N ASP A 50 6.26 -2.65 -8.83
CA ASP A 50 6.26 -2.99 -7.41
C ASP A 50 7.48 -2.44 -6.66
N ILE A 51 8.63 -2.27 -7.33
CA ILE A 51 9.86 -1.71 -6.75
C ILE A 51 9.65 -0.27 -6.29
N SER A 52 9.13 0.59 -7.18
CA SER A 52 8.85 2.01 -6.88
C SER A 52 7.77 2.16 -5.82
N MET A 53 6.71 1.33 -5.88
CA MET A 53 5.65 1.30 -4.86
C MET A 53 6.19 0.89 -3.49
N ARG A 54 6.99 -0.17 -3.45
CA ARG A 54 7.65 -0.63 -2.23
C ARG A 54 8.53 0.47 -1.64
N ALA A 55 9.38 1.09 -2.45
CA ALA A 55 10.27 2.15 -1.98
C ALA A 55 9.51 3.32 -1.33
N ALA A 56 8.39 3.75 -1.91
CA ALA A 56 7.56 4.81 -1.32
C ALA A 56 6.92 4.39 0.00
N ILE A 57 6.33 3.19 0.08
CA ILE A 57 5.75 2.68 1.33
C ILE A 57 6.84 2.53 2.41
N MET A 58 8.03 2.07 2.05
CA MET A 58 9.14 1.97 3.00
C MET A 58 9.60 3.34 3.50
N ALA A 59 9.71 4.33 2.62
CA ALA A 59 10.05 5.69 3.02
C ALA A 59 9.02 6.26 4.01
N VAL A 60 7.72 6.01 3.76
CA VAL A 60 6.66 6.44 4.67
C VAL A 60 6.75 5.73 6.01
N TYR A 61 7.08 4.44 6.05
CA TYR A 61 7.32 3.74 7.32
C TYR A 61 8.50 4.32 8.11
N ASP A 62 9.59 4.68 7.42
CA ASP A 62 10.80 5.18 8.07
C ASP A 62 10.63 6.61 8.62
N HIS A 63 9.76 7.41 7.99
CA HIS A 63 9.43 8.77 8.44
C HIS A 63 8.14 8.86 9.27
N GLY A 64 7.32 7.82 9.28
CA GLY A 64 6.09 7.71 10.07
C GLY A 64 5.07 8.83 9.76
N PRO A 65 4.40 9.38 10.79
CA PRO A 65 3.39 10.45 10.63
C PRO A 65 3.92 11.71 9.95
N ALA A 66 5.22 11.98 10.03
CA ALA A 66 5.84 13.13 9.35
C ALA A 66 5.78 13.01 7.81
N ALA A 67 5.62 11.79 7.28
CA ALA A 67 5.39 11.54 5.86
C ALA A 67 3.90 11.49 5.48
N GLY A 68 2.99 11.86 6.39
CA GLY A 68 1.55 11.91 6.11
C GLY A 68 0.85 10.54 6.11
N LEU A 69 1.44 9.53 6.77
CA LEU A 69 0.81 8.23 6.98
C LEU A 69 -0.49 8.38 7.79
N ARG A 70 -1.59 7.83 7.27
CA ARG A 70 -2.91 7.81 7.90
C ARG A 70 -3.38 6.37 8.03
N TYR A 71 -3.86 5.97 9.21
CA TYR A 71 -4.48 4.68 9.39
C TYR A 71 -5.91 4.70 8.83
N GLU A 72 -6.25 3.67 8.08
CA GLU A 72 -7.55 3.54 7.43
C GLU A 72 -8.41 2.49 8.14
N SER A 73 -9.73 2.67 8.08
CA SER A 73 -10.63 1.58 8.43
C SER A 73 -10.55 0.49 7.36
N GLY A 74 -10.53 -0.79 7.75
CA GLY A 74 -10.43 -1.89 6.78
C GLY A 74 -11.52 -1.87 5.71
N SER A 75 -12.72 -1.38 6.05
CA SER A 75 -13.83 -1.23 5.10
C SER A 75 -13.54 -0.27 3.94
N THR A 76 -12.75 0.79 4.17
CA THR A 76 -12.35 1.72 3.11
C THR A 76 -11.39 1.02 2.15
N LEU A 77 -10.38 0.36 2.72
CA LEU A 77 -9.34 -0.29 1.93
C LEU A 77 -9.91 -1.47 1.13
N ASP A 78 -10.81 -2.26 1.72
CA ASP A 78 -11.46 -3.39 1.04
C ASP A 78 -12.19 -2.94 -0.22
N ARG A 79 -12.96 -1.84 -0.14
CA ARG A 79 -13.68 -1.28 -1.31
C ARG A 79 -12.70 -0.81 -2.39
N ILE A 80 -11.60 -0.17 -2.03
CA ILE A 80 -10.60 0.30 -2.99
C ILE A 80 -9.86 -0.90 -3.63
N LEU A 81 -9.50 -1.91 -2.83
CA LEU A 81 -8.86 -3.12 -3.32
C LEU A 81 -9.78 -3.94 -4.23
N GLU A 82 -11.08 -4.01 -3.91
CA GLU A 82 -12.10 -4.63 -4.74
C GLU A 82 -12.23 -3.89 -6.07
N LEU A 83 -12.37 -2.56 -6.04
CA LEU A 83 -12.40 -1.73 -7.26
C LEU A 83 -11.13 -1.96 -8.11
N ALA A 84 -9.96 -2.05 -7.47
CA ALA A 84 -8.69 -2.31 -8.15
C ALA A 84 -8.63 -3.69 -8.82
N GLN A 85 -9.28 -4.69 -8.22
CA GLN A 85 -9.39 -6.03 -8.79
C GLN A 85 -10.38 -6.06 -9.96
N THR A 86 -11.51 -5.36 -9.86
CA THR A 86 -12.51 -5.33 -10.94
C THR A 86 -12.07 -4.48 -12.14
N CYS A 87 -11.33 -3.39 -11.92
CA CYS A 87 -10.82 -2.54 -13.00
C CYS A 87 -9.60 -3.14 -13.73
N ALA A 88 -9.05 -4.27 -13.27
CA ALA A 88 -7.95 -4.97 -13.96
C ALA A 88 -8.42 -5.81 -15.17
N TRP A 89 -9.75 -5.91 -15.40
CA TRP A 89 -10.38 -6.78 -16.40
C TRP A 89 -11.12 -6.02 -17.52
N VAL A 90 -10.80 -4.74 -17.76
CA VAL A 90 -11.40 -3.95 -18.87
C VAL A 90 -10.32 -3.38 -19.76
#